data_AF-A0A8S1HX13-F1
#
_entry.id   AF-A0A8S1HX13-F1
#
_cell.length_a   1.000
_cell.length_b   1.000
_cell.length_c   1.000
_cell.angle_alpha   90.00
_cell.angle_beta   90.00
_cell.angle_gamma   90.00
#
_symmetry.space_group_name_H-M   'P 1'
#
loop_
_entity.id
_entity.type
_entity.pdbx_description
1 polymer ?
#
loop_
_entity_poly.entity_id
_entity_poly.type
_entity_poly.pdbx_seq_one_letter_code
_entity_poly.pdbx_strand_id
1 'polypeptide(L)' 'MTISYSGNFLRLLLRWKGSIWRTAWKELVVYLVFYFAVRYFYLAGIDFIDDDEDDRKKNEV' A
#
# COMPACT_ATOMS: atom_id res chain seq x y z
N MET A 1 -32.71 28.14 14.00
CA MET A 1 -31.70 27.38 14.76
C MET A 1 -31.03 26.39 13.83
N THR A 2 -29.82 26.69 13.37
CA THR A 2 -28.99 25.75 12.60
C THR A 2 -28.27 24.85 13.58
N ILE A 3 -28.81 23.66 13.81
CA ILE A 3 -28.23 22.73 14.76
C ILE A 3 -27.04 22.04 14.06
N SER A 4 -25.84 22.37 14.50
CA SER A 4 -24.59 21.84 13.96
C SER A 4 -24.42 20.38 14.41
N TYR A 5 -25.01 19.43 13.70
CA TYR A 5 -24.91 17.97 13.94
C TYR A 5 -23.49 17.38 13.74
N SER A 6 -22.48 18.22 13.51
CA SER A 6 -21.10 17.81 13.18
C SER A 6 -20.48 16.88 14.24
N GLY A 7 -20.79 17.07 15.53
CA GLY A 7 -20.19 16.30 16.62
C GLY A 7 -20.67 14.84 16.78
N ASN A 8 -21.83 14.46 16.20
CA ASN A 8 -22.37 13.10 16.36
C ASN A 8 -21.88 12.12 15.28
N PHE A 9 -21.44 12.66 14.13
CA PHE A 9 -21.05 11.86 12.98
C PHE A 9 -19.78 11.04 13.22
N LEU A 10 -18.80 11.59 13.94
CA LEU A 10 -17.58 10.86 14.33
C LEU A 10 -17.90 9.66 15.25
N ARG A 11 -18.86 9.82 16.18
CA ARG A 11 -19.34 8.73 17.05
C ARG A 11 -20.06 7.64 16.27
N LEU A 12 -20.75 8.01 15.19
CA LEU A 12 -21.38 7.06 14.26
C LEU A 12 -20.33 6.33 13.40
N LEU A 13 -19.28 7.01 12.94
CA LEU A 13 -18.16 6.39 12.21
C LEU A 13 -17.32 5.44 13.08
N LEU A 14 -17.03 5.84 14.32
CA LEU A 14 -16.28 5.06 15.31
C LEU A 14 -17.11 3.97 16.01
N ARG A 15 -18.41 3.84 15.67
CA ARG A 15 -19.28 2.78 16.20
C ARG A 15 -18.86 1.42 15.61
N TRP A 16 -18.07 0.67 16.36
CA TRP A 16 -17.41 -0.57 15.94
C TRP A 16 -18.35 -1.69 15.43
N LYS A 17 -19.62 -1.74 15.87
CA LYS A 17 -20.61 -2.76 15.45
C LYS A 17 -21.38 -2.26 14.23
N GLY A 18 -20.89 -2.59 13.03
CA GLY A 18 -21.48 -2.19 11.74
C GLY A 18 -20.73 -1.08 11.00
N SER A 19 -19.54 -0.70 11.47
CA SER A 19 -18.72 0.31 10.79
C SER A 19 -18.30 -0.14 9.39
N ILE A 20 -18.28 0.82 8.46
CA ILE A 20 -17.70 0.73 7.11
C ILE A 20 -16.30 0.11 7.16
N TRP A 21 -15.59 0.31 8.27
CA TRP A 21 -14.27 -0.27 8.51
C TRP A 21 -14.22 -1.77 8.26
N ARG A 22 -15.26 -2.54 8.60
CA ARG A 22 -15.24 -4.02 8.44
C ARG A 22 -15.27 -4.45 6.96
N THR A 23 -15.92 -3.66 6.11
CA THR A 23 -15.97 -3.91 4.65
C THR A 23 -14.75 -3.30 3.97
N ALA A 24 -14.44 -2.04 4.27
CA ALA A 24 -13.32 -1.31 3.69
C ALA A 24 -11.96 -1.96 4.00
N TRP A 25 -11.81 -2.66 5.13
CA TRP A 25 -10.54 -3.32 5.47
C TRP A 25 -10.10 -4.33 4.41
N LYS A 26 -11.03 -5.09 3.82
CA LYS A 26 -10.69 -6.07 2.78
C LYS A 26 -10.16 -5.40 1.53
N GLU A 27 -10.86 -4.37 1.06
CA GLU A 27 -10.47 -3.62 -0.14
C GLU A 27 -9.16 -2.85 0.09
N LEU A 28 -8.99 -2.28 1.28
CA LEU A 28 -7.79 -1.56 1.67
C LEU A 28 -6.58 -2.50 1.73
N VAL A 29 -6.73 -3.68 2.30
CA VAL A 29 -5.64 -4.69 2.34
C VAL A 29 -5.28 -5.15 0.93
N VAL A 30 -6.25 -5.43 0.06
CA VAL A 30 -5.97 -5.83 -1.33
C VAL A 30 -5.25 -4.71 -2.07
N TYR A 31 -5.70 -3.46 -1.93
CA TYR A 31 -5.06 -2.30 -2.54
C TYR A 31 -3.60 -2.14 -2.05
N LEU A 32 -3.37 -2.34 -0.75
CA LEU A 32 -2.04 -2.26 -0.16
C LEU A 32 -1.12 -3.36 -0.70
N VAL A 33 -1.61 -4.60 -0.76
CA VAL A 33 -0.85 -5.73 -1.30
C VAL A 33 -0.47 -5.48 -2.76
N PHE A 34 -1.41 -5.00 -3.58
CA PHE A 34 -1.13 -4.68 -4.99
C PHE A 34 -0.10 -3.55 -5.12
N TYR A 35 -0.25 -2.48 -4.34
CA TYR A 35 0.68 -1.36 -4.33
C TYR A 35 2.11 -1.80 -3.97
N PHE A 36 2.24 -2.60 -2.89
CA PHE A 36 3.54 -3.12 -2.48
C PHE A 36 4.11 -4.15 -3.45
N ALA A 37 3.27 -4.97 -4.08
CA ALA A 37 3.72 -5.91 -5.11
C ALA A 37 4.36 -5.16 -6.28
N VAL A 38 3.66 -4.17 -6.87
CA VAL A 38 4.20 -3.36 -7.99
C VAL A 38 5.48 -2.65 -7.59
N ARG A 39 5.52 -2.07 -6.38
CA ARG A 39 6.72 -1.43 -5.85
C ARG A 39 7.88 -2.41 -5.72
N TYR A 40 7.64 -3.60 -5.17
CA TYR A 40 8.67 -4.63 -5.02
C TYR A 40 9.16 -5.12 -6.38
N PHE A 41 8.27 -5.33 -7.35
CA PHE A 41 8.65 -5.66 -8.73
C PHE A 41 9.53 -4.60 -9.37
N TYR A 42 9.26 -3.31 -9.14
CA TYR A 42 10.10 -2.22 -9.64
C TYR A 42 11.50 -2.24 -9.02
N LEU A 43 11.59 -2.41 -7.69
CA LEU A 43 12.87 -2.47 -6.99
C LEU A 43 13.66 -3.74 -7.33
N ALA A 44 13.02 -4.91 -7.32
CA ALA A 44 13.65 -6.19 -7.65
C ALA A 44 14.00 -6.28 -9.15
N GLY A 45 13.22 -5.67 -10.03
CA GLY A 45 13.53 -5.60 -11.46
C GLY A 45 14.78 -4.76 -11.75
N ILE A 46 14.99 -3.68 -11.00
CA ILE A 46 16.23 -2.88 -11.11
C ILE A 46 17.42 -3.70 -10.60
N ASP A 47 17.30 -4.33 -9.43
CA ASP A 47 18.36 -5.16 -8.85
C ASP A 47 18.73 -6.34 -9.78
N PHE A 48 17.75 -6.97 -10.41
CA PHE A 48 17.96 -8.05 -11.37
C PHE A 48 18.65 -7.59 -12.68
N ILE A 49 18.50 -6.33 -13.08
CA ILE A 49 19.14 -5.77 -14.28
C ILE A 49 20.57 -5.30 -13.98
N ASP A 50 20.85 -4.86 -12.75
CA ASP A 50 22.18 -4.34 -12.35
C ASP A 50 23.21 -5.47 -12.13
N ASP A 51 22.75 -6.71 -11.85
CA ASP A 51 23.61 -7.89 -11.67
C ASP A 51 24.28 -8.37 -12.97
N ASP A 52 23.88 -7.85 -14.14
CA ASP A 52 24.45 -8.18 -15.46
C ASP A 52 25.69 -7.31 -15.82
N GLU A 53 26.08 -6.31 -15.02
CA GLU A 53 27.17 -5.38 -15.37
C GLU A 53 28.57 -5.79 -14.86
N ASP A 54 28.72 -6.90 -14.12
CA ASP A 54 30.00 -7.34 -13.52
C ASP A 54 30.81 -8.35 -14.38
N ASP A 55 30.36 -8.67 -15.60
CA ASP A 55 31.10 -9.57 -16.52
C ASP A 55 32.31 -8.91 -17.21
N ARG A 56 32.50 -7.60 -17.04
CA ARG A 56 33.55 -6.84 -17.73
C ARG A 56 34.93 -6.86 -17.07
N LYS A 57 35.10 -7.49 -15.89
CA LYS A 57 36.38 -7.54 -15.15
C LYS A 57 37.18 -8.84 -15.28
N LYS A 58 36.68 -9.85 -16.01
CA LYS A 58 37.37 -11.15 -16.13
C LYS A 58 38.46 -11.20 -17.21
N ASN A 59 38.61 -10.15 -18.03
CA ASN A 59 39.54 -10.14 -19.16
C ASN A 59 40.85 -9.35 -18.89
N GLU A 60 41.13 -8.97 -17.65
CA GLU A 60 42.36 -8.26 -17.25
C GLU A 60 43.17 -9.02 -16.17
N VAL A 61 43.32 -10.35 -16.29
CA VAL A 61 44.31 -11.14 -15.52
C VAL A 61 45.05 -12.10 -16.45
#